data_AF-A0A535JPI9-F1
#
_entry.id   AF-A0A535JPI9-F1
#
_cell.length_a   1.000
_cell.length_b   1.000
_cell.length_c   1.000
_cell.angle_alpha   90.00
_cell.angle_beta   90.00
_cell.angle_gamma   90.00
#
_symmetry.space_group_name_H-M   'P 1'
#
loop_
_entity.id
_entity.type
_entity.pdbx_description
1 polymer ?
#
loop_
_entity_poly.entity_id
_entity_poly.type
_entity_poly.pdbx_seq_one_letter_code
_entity_poly.pdbx_strand_id
1 'polypeptide(L)' 'MTCREVVELMTDYLEGALSAEYRAKFEDHIAGCDGCRAYLSQLRTTRMVVGKLADEPIPANIEAELMKAFQDWSLAGQV' A
#
# COMPACT_ATOMS: atom_id res chain seq x y z
N MET A 1 9.43 2.93 -20.20
CA MET A 1 9.91 2.13 -19.06
C MET A 1 10.05 0.68 -19.50
N THR A 2 11.07 0.01 -19.02
CA THR A 2 11.31 -1.43 -19.22
C THR A 2 10.53 -2.24 -18.18
N CYS A 3 10.32 -3.54 -18.42
CA CYS A 3 9.69 -4.43 -17.43
C CYS A 3 10.46 -4.44 -16.10
N ARG A 4 11.81 -4.35 -16.16
CA ARG A 4 12.66 -4.32 -14.97
C ARG A 4 12.34 -3.10 -14.09
N GLU A 5 12.31 -1.91 -14.70
CA GLU A 5 12.00 -0.67 -13.98
C GLU A 5 10.59 -0.73 -13.36
N VAL A 6 9.61 -1.30 -14.08
CA VAL A 6 8.25 -1.46 -13.55
C VAL A 6 8.21 -2.43 -12.38
N VAL A 7 8.93 -3.54 -12.44
CA VAL A 7 9.05 -4.49 -11.32
C VAL A 7 9.65 -3.81 -10.09
N GLU A 8 10.71 -3.00 -10.26
CA GLU A 8 11.37 -2.28 -9.17
C GLU A 8 10.44 -1.23 -8.51
N LEU A 9 9.46 -0.69 -9.25
CA LEU A 9 8.53 0.35 -8.77
C LEU A 9 7.18 -0.19 -8.27
N MET A 10 6.96 -1.51 -8.24
CA MET A 10 5.64 -2.06 -7.89
C MET A 10 5.20 -1.77 -6.46
N THR A 11 6.13 -1.80 -5.50
CA THR A 11 5.83 -1.50 -4.10
C THR A 11 5.39 -0.05 -3.96
N ASP A 12 6.19 0.89 -4.48
CA ASP A 12 5.86 2.32 -4.47
C ASP A 12 4.51 2.60 -5.15
N TYR A 13 4.19 1.89 -6.23
CA TYR A 13 2.88 1.99 -6.89
C TYR A 13 1.73 1.51 -5.98
N LEU A 14 1.91 0.38 -5.29
CA LEU A 14 0.91 -0.21 -4.39
C LEU A 14 0.72 0.61 -3.10
N GLU A 15 1.75 1.33 -2.67
CA GLU A 15 1.74 2.21 -1.49
C GLU A 15 1.36 3.65 -1.83
N GLY A 16 1.25 3.99 -3.11
CA GLY A 16 0.92 5.35 -3.56
C GLY A 16 2.07 6.36 -3.41
N ALA A 17 3.32 5.88 -3.35
CA ALA A 17 4.52 6.69 -3.16
C ALA A 17 5.11 7.23 -4.48
N LEU A 18 4.62 6.78 -5.64
CA LEU A 18 5.07 7.30 -6.92
C LEU A 18 4.60 8.74 -7.15
N SER A 19 5.47 9.57 -7.73
CA SER A 19 5.05 10.86 -8.29
C SER A 19 4.05 10.66 -9.42
N ALA A 20 3.21 11.67 -9.69
CA ALA A 20 2.21 11.60 -10.75
C ALA A 20 2.80 11.25 -12.12
N GLU A 21 4.00 11.78 -12.43
CA GLU A 21 4.70 11.49 -13.68
C GLU A 21 5.12 10.02 -13.78
N TYR A 22 5.75 9.47 -12.72
CA TYR A 22 6.17 8.07 -12.71
C TYR A 22 4.98 7.12 -12.71
N ARG A 23 3.91 7.49 -12.01
CA ARG A 23 2.66 6.74 -12.00
C ARG A 23 2.05 6.60 -13.40
N ALA A 24 1.98 7.69 -14.16
CA ALA A 24 1.46 7.66 -15.52
C ALA A 24 2.28 6.73 -16.43
N LYS A 25 3.62 6.85 -16.41
CA LYS A 25 4.50 5.98 -17.21
C LYS A 25 4.41 4.51 -16.81
N PHE A 26 4.23 4.23 -15.51
CA PHE A 26 4.03 2.88 -14.99
C PHE A 26 2.71 2.29 -15.49
N GLU A 27 1.61 3.05 -15.37
CA GLU A 27 0.27 2.64 -15.81
C GLU A 27 0.23 2.40 -17.33
N ASP A 28 0.88 3.25 -18.13
CA ASP A 28 1.04 3.05 -19.57
C ASP A 28 1.74 1.72 -19.92
N HIS A 29 2.82 1.39 -19.21
CA HIS A 29 3.50 0.11 -19.42
C HIS A 29 2.61 -1.08 -19.02
N ILE A 30 1.94 -1.01 -17.88
CA ILE A 30 1.01 -2.06 -17.42
C ILE A 30 -0.12 -2.25 -18.44
N ALA A 31 -0.60 -1.18 -19.06
CA ALA A 31 -1.63 -1.25 -20.09
C ALA A 31 -1.17 -2.02 -21.35
N GLY A 32 0.12 -1.95 -21.71
CA GLY A 32 0.69 -2.62 -22.88
C GLY A 32 1.40 -3.95 -22.64
N CYS A 33 1.59 -4.38 -21.38
CA CYS A 33 2.38 -5.57 -21.05
C CYS A 33 1.63 -6.56 -20.16
N ASP A 34 1.23 -7.69 -20.73
CA ASP A 34 0.51 -8.75 -20.01
C ASP A 34 1.32 -9.37 -18.87
N GLY A 35 2.65 -9.50 -19.06
CA GLY A 35 3.54 -10.05 -18.02
C GLY A 35 3.56 -9.18 -16.76
N CYS A 36 3.74 -7.87 -16.92
CA CYS A 36 3.74 -6.94 -15.79
C CYS A 36 2.35 -6.79 -15.17
N ARG A 37 1.27 -6.86 -15.98
CA ARG A 37 -0.11 -6.90 -15.47
C ARG A 37 -0.38 -8.12 -14.60
N ALA A 38 0.05 -9.30 -15.06
CA ALA A 38 -0.07 -10.55 -14.32
C ALA A 38 0.73 -10.49 -13.01
N TYR A 39 1.97 -9.99 -13.07
CA TYR A 39 2.81 -9.86 -11.88
C TYR A 39 2.23 -8.88 -10.84
N LEU A 40 1.68 -7.74 -11.27
CA LEU A 40 0.97 -6.82 -10.38
C LEU A 40 -0.25 -7.50 -9.71
N SER A 41 -0.99 -8.33 -10.44
CA SER A 41 -2.10 -9.11 -9.88
C SER A 41 -1.63 -10.10 -8.82
N GLN A 42 -0.48 -10.74 -9.02
CA GLN A 42 0.12 -11.65 -8.06
C GLN A 42 0.51 -10.91 -6.78
N LEU A 43 1.20 -9.76 -6.88
CA LEU A 43 1.57 -8.97 -5.69
C LEU A 43 0.35 -8.49 -4.90
N ARG A 44 -0.73 -8.06 -5.58
CA ARG A 44 -2.00 -7.70 -4.91
C ARG A 44 -2.58 -8.89 -4.15
N THR A 45 -2.51 -10.09 -4.73
CA THR A 45 -2.97 -11.32 -4.09
C THR A 45 -2.12 -11.65 -2.87
N THR A 46 -0.79 -11.62 -3.01
CA THR A 46 0.15 -11.84 -1.91
C THR A 46 -0.13 -10.89 -0.75
N ARG A 47 -0.26 -9.58 -1.02
CA ARG A 47 -0.58 -8.58 0.00
C ARG A 47 -1.89 -8.91 0.73
N MET A 48 -2.93 -9.28 -0.01
CA MET A 48 -4.24 -9.63 0.57
C MET A 48 -4.17 -10.90 1.43
N VAL A 49 -3.45 -11.92 0.98
CA VAL A 49 -3.30 -13.18 1.73
C VAL A 49 -2.48 -12.98 2.99
N VAL A 50 -1.34 -12.28 2.90
CA VAL A 50 -0.48 -11.99 4.04
C VAL A 50 -1.21 -11.12 5.07
N GLY A 51 -1.98 -10.12 4.63
CA GLY A 51 -2.77 -9.27 5.52
C GLY A 51 -3.98 -9.96 6.18
N LYS A 52 -4.25 -11.23 5.86
CA LYS A 52 -5.29 -12.06 6.50
C LYS A 52 -4.71 -13.07 7.48
N LEU A 53 -3.39 -13.16 7.58
CA LEU A 53 -2.79 -13.97 8.63
C LEU A 53 -3.25 -13.42 9.98
N ALA A 54 -3.56 -14.32 10.91
CA ALA A 54 -4.01 -13.91 12.23
C ALA A 54 -2.89 -13.13 12.91
N ASP A 55 -3.12 -11.84 13.09
CA ASP A 55 -2.27 -11.03 13.96
C ASP A 55 -2.42 -11.51 15.41
N GLU A 56 -1.38 -11.30 16.20
CA GLU A 56 -1.51 -11.41 17.65
C GLU A 56 -2.57 -10.38 18.10
N PRO A 57 -3.60 -10.79 18.87
CA PRO A 57 -4.65 -9.87 19.26
C PRO A 57 -4.05 -8.69 20.03
N ILE A 58 -4.38 -7.47 19.60
CA ILE A 58 -3.94 -6.26 20.30
C ILE A 58 -4.52 -6.31 21.73
N PRO A 59 -3.68 -6.21 22.78
CA PRO A 59 -4.19 -6.17 24.15
C PRO A 59 -5.17 -5.02 24.32
N ALA A 60 -6.34 -5.28 24.93
CA ALA A 60 -7.42 -4.30 25.03
C ALA A 60 -7.02 -2.97 25.70
N ASN A 61 -6.04 -2.99 26.61
CA ASN A 61 -5.51 -1.77 27.22
C ASN A 61 -4.75 -0.90 26.22
N ILE A 62 -3.98 -1.51 25.32
CA ILE A 62 -3.23 -0.82 24.27
C ILE A 62 -4.19 -0.20 23.25
N GLU A 63 -5.21 -0.95 22.83
CA GLU A 63 -6.25 -0.41 21.94
C GLU A 63 -6.94 0.82 22.55
N ALA A 64 -7.34 0.73 23.82
CA ALA A 64 -7.99 1.84 24.53
C ALA A 64 -7.06 3.06 24.68
N GLU A 65 -5.78 2.85 24.99
CA GLU A 65 -4.78 3.92 25.09
C GLU A 65 -4.55 4.62 23.73
N LEU A 66 -4.42 3.85 22.65
CA LEU A 66 -4.26 4.38 21.30
C LEU A 66 -5.48 5.19 20.84
N MET A 67 -6.68 4.65 21.04
CA MET A 67 -7.92 5.32 20.68
C MET A 67 -8.10 6.64 21.43
N LYS A 68 -7.78 6.66 22.73
CA LYS A 68 -7.77 7.89 23.52
C LYS A 68 -6.75 8.90 22.99
N ALA A 69 -5.52 8.47 22.72
CA ALA A 69 -4.48 9.35 22.18
C ALA A 69 -4.88 9.99 20.84
N PHE A 70 -5.50 9.23 19.93
CA PHE A 70 -5.98 9.76 18.66
C PHE A 70 -7.17 10.74 18.81
N GLN A 71 -8.09 10.47 19.75
CA GLN A 71 -9.18 11.39 20.06
C GLN A 71 -8.65 12.71 20.64
N ASP A 72 -7.75 12.63 21.61
CA ASP A 72 -7.11 13.80 22.21
C ASP A 72 -6.34 14.61 21.16
N TRP A 73 -5.64 13.96 20.23
CA TRP A 73 -4.97 14.62 19.11
C TRP A 73 -5.96 15.29 18.14
N SER A 74 -7.08 14.64 17.81
CA SER A 74 -8.12 15.23 16.97
C SER A 74 -8.79 16.44 17.63
N LEU A 75 -8.90 16.44 18.96
CA LEU A 75 -9.45 17.56 19.74
C LEU A 75 -8.42 18.69 19.94
N ALA A 76 -7.14 18.35 20.03
CA ALA A 76 -6.04 19.32 20.15
C ALA A 76 -5.61 19.91 18.80
N GLY A 77 -5.89 19.23 17.69
CA GLY A 77 -5.42 19.54 16.34
C GLY A 77 -6.44 20.25 15.44
N GLN A 78 -7.46 20.90 15.99
CA GLN A 78 -8.35 21.77 15.21
C GLN A 78 -7.68 23.13 14.95
N VAL A 79 -6.64 23.13 14.11
CA VAL A 79 -6.07 24.30 13.39
C VAL A 79 -5.73 23.89 11.96
#